data_AF-A0A397JVR3-F1
#
_entry.id   AF-A0A397JVR3-F1
#
_cell.length_a   1.000
_cell.length_b   1.000
_cell.length_c   1.000
_cell.angle_alpha   90.00
_cell.angle_beta   90.00
_cell.angle_gamma   90.00
#
_symmetry.space_group_name_H-M   'P 1'
#
loop_
_entity.id
_entity.type
_entity.pdbx_description
1 polymer ?
#
loop_
_entity_poly.entity_id
_entity_poly.type
_entity_poly.pdbx_seq_one_letter_code
_entity_poly.pdbx_strand_id
1 'polypeptide(L)'
;MVLFHALRPSSASASRLSLFPRPLLESEDSDLTSSSVDQMNDAVTRKIFSKLDNLKTLLEKVKKNQEDMKEEIKTIKEEVAILSHDQACIDAVIIKDPEQSMNRLLGVLIIKSAQDLLEKKIYPNYDEFKESAEFFLRESDNEFFSTLGSKWEPYFEKKIRKPLSKRLRSLRGTLCARVKTAIFENFSNILPPISNITKVSEIATWKKKLAVSNCFCKLFEKIEDDENDTYMTKIIKNVWPKKKNIPNLQIA
;
A
#
# COMPACT_ATOMS: atom_id res chain seq x y z
N MET A 1 -0.43 -17.21 85.90
CA MET A 1 -0.06 -18.60 86.26
C MET A 1 1.46 -18.73 86.25
N VAL A 2 1.98 -19.62 87.11
CA VAL A 2 3.39 -20.00 87.37
C VAL A 2 4.03 -20.80 86.21
N LEU A 3 5.34 -20.89 85.96
CA LEU A 3 6.54 -20.04 86.22
C LEU A 3 7.81 -20.76 85.63
N PHE A 4 8.90 -20.05 85.25
CA PHE A 4 10.26 -20.63 84.98
C PHE A 4 10.37 -21.71 83.85
N HIS A 5 11.49 -22.42 83.58
CA HIS A 5 12.90 -22.08 83.27
C HIS A 5 13.69 -23.39 82.92
N ALA A 6 14.79 -23.29 82.15
CA ALA A 6 15.94 -24.26 82.05
C ALA A 6 15.86 -25.69 81.41
N LEU A 7 16.85 -25.94 80.52
CA LEU A 7 17.85 -27.07 80.47
C LEU A 7 17.36 -28.56 80.39
N ARG A 8 18.03 -29.58 79.81
CA ARG A 8 19.24 -29.86 78.96
C ARG A 8 19.36 -31.45 78.92
N PRO A 9 20.55 -32.10 78.87
CA PRO A 9 21.28 -32.75 77.74
C PRO A 9 21.16 -34.30 77.59
N SER A 10 21.84 -34.86 76.56
CA SER A 10 22.60 -36.16 76.47
C SER A 10 22.64 -36.64 74.98
N SER A 11 23.62 -37.33 74.36
CA SER A 11 25.04 -37.72 74.58
C SER A 11 25.70 -37.94 73.18
N ALA A 12 27.02 -37.84 72.91
CA ALA A 12 28.17 -38.71 73.25
C ALA A 12 28.07 -40.16 72.70
N SER A 13 29.02 -40.77 71.95
CA SER A 13 30.46 -40.48 71.72
C SER A 13 31.06 -41.15 70.43
N ALA A 14 32.22 -40.64 69.94
CA ALA A 14 33.47 -41.34 69.48
C ALA A 14 33.44 -42.57 68.49
N SER A 15 34.47 -42.91 67.68
CA SER A 15 35.80 -42.33 67.33
C SER A 15 36.49 -43.10 66.16
N ARG A 16 37.32 -42.41 65.35
CA ARG A 16 38.53 -42.90 64.58
C ARG A 16 38.28 -43.96 63.47
N LEU A 17 39.03 -44.03 62.35
CA LEU A 17 40.50 -44.10 62.15
C LEU A 17 41.00 -43.48 60.82
N SER A 18 42.32 -43.43 60.66
CA SER A 18 43.13 -42.73 59.64
C SER A 18 43.81 -43.63 58.60
N LEU A 19 44.24 -43.09 57.44
CA LEU A 19 45.61 -43.24 56.88
C LEU A 19 45.89 -42.29 55.68
N PHE A 20 47.15 -41.84 55.54
CA PHE A 20 47.74 -40.99 54.47
C PHE A 20 48.46 -41.88 53.39
N PRO A 21 49.14 -41.39 52.30
CA PRO A 21 49.54 -40.01 51.93
C PRO A 21 49.33 -39.57 50.44
N ARG A 22 49.68 -38.31 50.15
CA ARG A 22 49.87 -37.74 48.78
C ARG A 22 51.20 -38.17 48.15
N PRO A 23 51.29 -38.23 46.80
CA PRO A 23 52.51 -37.97 46.03
C PRO A 23 52.67 -36.47 45.66
N LEU A 24 53.90 -36.11 45.28
CA LEU A 24 54.37 -34.79 44.80
C LEU A 24 55.12 -35.02 43.45
N LEU A 25 55.47 -33.95 42.70
CA LEU A 25 55.95 -33.91 41.28
C LEU A 25 54.78 -33.81 40.27
N GLU A 26 54.83 -33.09 39.14
CA GLU A 26 55.84 -32.20 38.47
C GLU A 26 55.02 -31.18 37.63
N SER A 27 55.26 -29.87 37.71
CA SER A 27 56.00 -29.02 36.73
C SER A 27 55.55 -29.05 35.25
N GLU A 28 55.31 -27.84 34.73
CA GLU A 28 55.30 -27.41 33.31
C GLU A 28 54.02 -27.60 32.45
N ASP A 29 53.96 -26.79 31.37
CA ASP A 29 52.93 -26.64 30.33
C ASP A 29 51.52 -26.09 30.71
N SER A 30 51.40 -24.76 30.84
CA SER A 30 50.09 -24.08 30.75
C SER A 30 50.04 -22.70 30.06
N ASP A 31 51.17 -22.03 29.77
CA ASP A 31 51.17 -20.68 29.15
C ASP A 31 51.13 -20.64 27.60
N LEU A 32 51.27 -21.78 26.92
CA LEU A 32 51.19 -21.84 25.44
C LEU A 32 49.77 -22.08 24.89
N THR A 33 48.79 -22.41 25.74
CA THR A 33 47.44 -22.79 25.29
C THR A 33 46.48 -21.59 25.23
N SER A 34 46.58 -20.63 26.15
CA SER A 34 45.73 -19.42 26.20
C SER A 34 45.87 -18.57 24.94
N SER A 35 47.10 -18.17 24.60
CA SER A 35 47.43 -17.36 23.42
C SER A 35 46.94 -17.98 22.10
N SER A 36 47.01 -19.30 21.97
CA SER A 36 46.53 -20.04 20.79
C SER A 36 45.00 -20.01 20.67
N VAL A 37 44.29 -20.21 21.79
CA VAL A 37 42.83 -20.13 21.85
C VAL A 37 42.33 -18.70 21.57
N ASP A 38 43.01 -17.68 22.09
CA ASP A 38 42.64 -16.28 21.85
C ASP A 38 42.87 -15.84 20.39
N GLN A 39 43.98 -16.27 19.75
CA GLN A 39 44.18 -16.05 18.31
C GLN A 39 43.13 -16.77 17.46
N MET A 40 42.75 -18.00 17.84
CA MET A 40 41.69 -18.74 17.17
C MET A 40 40.33 -18.06 17.32
N ASN A 41 40.01 -17.54 18.52
CA ASN A 41 38.79 -16.80 18.80
C ASN A 41 38.71 -15.48 18.02
N ASP A 42 39.80 -14.72 17.91
CA ASP A 42 39.87 -13.50 17.09
C ASP A 42 39.70 -13.81 15.59
N ALA A 43 40.36 -14.87 15.10
CA ALA A 43 40.19 -15.31 13.71
C ALA A 43 38.74 -15.74 13.40
N VAL A 44 38.08 -16.46 14.32
CA VAL A 44 36.65 -16.80 14.23
C VAL A 44 35.79 -15.54 14.25
N THR A 45 36.07 -14.60 15.15
CA THR A 45 35.34 -13.34 15.31
C THR A 45 35.41 -12.48 14.03
N ARG A 46 36.60 -12.28 13.46
CA ARG A 46 36.78 -11.58 12.17
C ARG A 46 36.06 -12.30 11.02
N LYS A 47 36.01 -13.64 11.04
CA LYS A 47 35.28 -14.45 10.05
C LYS A 47 33.75 -14.35 10.21
N ILE A 48 33.24 -14.11 11.42
CA ILE A 48 31.82 -13.84 11.69
C ILE A 48 31.45 -12.44 11.19
N PHE A 49 32.22 -11.40 11.54
CA PHE A 49 31.94 -10.03 11.10
C PHE A 49 31.97 -9.88 9.57
N SER A 50 32.98 -10.43 8.89
CA SER A 50 33.03 -10.42 7.42
C SER A 50 31.86 -11.16 6.77
N LYS A 51 31.32 -12.22 7.39
CA LYS A 51 30.07 -12.86 6.93
C LYS A 51 28.85 -11.98 7.18
N LEU A 52 28.78 -11.26 8.30
CA LEU A 52 27.69 -10.35 8.63
C LEU A 52 27.60 -9.20 7.64
N ASP A 53 28.73 -8.59 7.27
CA ASP A 53 28.78 -7.53 6.27
C ASP A 53 28.36 -8.04 4.88
N ASN A 54 28.83 -9.22 4.49
CA ASN A 54 28.38 -9.87 3.25
C ASN A 54 26.86 -10.09 3.24
N LEU A 55 26.27 -10.60 4.32
CA LEU A 55 24.81 -10.76 4.43
C LEU A 55 24.06 -9.42 4.37
N LYS A 56 24.60 -8.36 4.99
CA LYS A 56 24.03 -7.01 4.94
C LYS A 56 24.01 -6.47 3.51
N THR A 57 25.10 -6.62 2.75
CA THR A 57 25.14 -6.19 1.33
C THR A 57 24.21 -6.99 0.43
N LEU A 58 24.00 -8.28 0.71
CA LEU A 58 23.03 -9.11 -0.02
C LEU A 58 21.58 -8.68 0.30
N LEU A 59 21.28 -8.33 1.55
CA LEU A 59 19.95 -7.87 1.96
C LEU A 59 19.55 -6.57 1.25
N GLU A 60 20.44 -5.59 1.16
CA GLU A 60 20.15 -4.33 0.45
C GLU A 60 19.96 -4.56 -1.07
N LYS A 61 20.71 -5.48 -1.69
CA LYS A 61 20.50 -5.87 -3.09
C LYS A 61 19.12 -6.51 -3.29
N VAL A 62 18.71 -7.44 -2.42
CA VAL A 62 17.38 -8.07 -2.48
C VAL A 62 16.27 -7.03 -2.32
N LYS A 63 16.42 -6.10 -1.38
CA LYS A 63 15.45 -5.02 -1.14
C LYS A 63 15.31 -4.07 -2.33
N LYS A 64 16.42 -3.71 -2.99
CA LYS A 64 16.41 -2.91 -4.21
C LYS A 64 15.67 -3.64 -5.35
N ASN A 65 16.03 -4.90 -5.61
CA ASN A 65 15.36 -5.73 -6.62
C ASN A 65 13.85 -5.89 -6.36
N GLN A 66 13.43 -5.98 -5.08
CA GLN A 66 12.00 -6.04 -4.73
C GLN A 66 11.22 -4.78 -5.07
N GLU A 67 11.81 -3.59 -4.90
CA GLU A 67 11.15 -2.33 -5.27
C GLU A 67 11.12 -2.14 -6.79
N ASP A 68 12.18 -2.55 -7.50
CA ASP A 68 12.23 -2.48 -8.96
C ASP A 68 11.19 -3.41 -9.61
N MET A 69 11.11 -4.68 -9.19
CA MET A 69 10.05 -5.61 -9.62
C MET A 69 8.63 -5.10 -9.32
N LYS A 70 8.45 -4.33 -8.25
CA LYS A 70 7.15 -3.78 -7.84
C LYS A 70 6.68 -2.65 -8.76
N GLU A 71 7.60 -1.79 -9.23
CA GLU A 71 7.28 -0.78 -10.24
C GLU A 71 7.13 -1.39 -11.66
N GLU A 72 7.86 -2.46 -11.99
CA GLU A 72 7.60 -3.25 -13.21
C GLU A 72 6.21 -3.89 -13.19
N ILE A 73 5.83 -4.60 -12.12
CA ILE A 73 4.50 -5.20 -11.95
C ILE A 73 3.38 -4.15 -12.06
N LYS A 74 3.60 -2.96 -11.52
CA LYS A 74 2.66 -1.83 -11.62
C LYS A 74 2.54 -1.33 -13.06
N THR A 75 3.65 -1.21 -13.79
CA THR A 75 3.67 -0.83 -15.20
C THR A 75 2.95 -1.87 -16.07
N ILE A 76 3.29 -3.15 -15.93
CA ILE A 76 2.61 -4.26 -16.61
C ILE A 76 1.10 -4.26 -16.33
N LYS A 77 0.69 -3.96 -15.09
CA LYS A 77 -0.72 -3.88 -14.71
C LYS A 77 -1.46 -2.70 -15.35
N GLU A 78 -0.78 -1.58 -15.58
CA GLU A 78 -1.31 -0.44 -16.33
C GLU A 78 -1.42 -0.78 -17.84
N GLU A 79 -0.42 -1.42 -18.42
CA GLU A 79 -0.44 -1.89 -19.82
C GLU A 79 -1.52 -2.94 -20.08
N VAL A 80 -1.67 -3.95 -19.21
CA VAL A 80 -2.73 -4.96 -19.30
C VAL A 80 -4.13 -4.32 -19.20
N ALA A 81 -4.29 -3.23 -18.45
CA ALA A 81 -5.56 -2.52 -18.39
C ALA A 81 -5.90 -1.78 -19.71
N ILE A 82 -4.88 -1.31 -20.43
CA ILE A 82 -5.02 -0.69 -21.76
C ILE A 82 -5.29 -1.77 -22.82
N LEU A 83 -4.47 -2.82 -22.87
CA LEU A 83 -4.65 -3.94 -23.81
C LEU A 83 -6.00 -4.66 -23.59
N SER A 84 -6.51 -4.73 -22.36
CA SER A 84 -7.85 -5.23 -22.08
C SER A 84 -8.97 -4.34 -22.63
N HIS A 85 -8.72 -3.03 -22.83
CA HIS A 85 -9.66 -2.13 -23.48
C HIS A 85 -9.63 -2.33 -25.01
N ASP A 86 -8.45 -2.49 -25.59
CA ASP A 86 -8.27 -2.69 -27.03
C ASP A 86 -8.77 -4.09 -27.46
N GLN A 87 -8.50 -5.14 -26.68
CA GLN A 87 -9.11 -6.46 -26.87
C GLN A 87 -10.64 -6.38 -26.80
N ALA A 88 -11.19 -5.53 -25.91
CA ALA A 88 -12.63 -5.34 -25.83
C ALA A 88 -13.19 -4.61 -27.07
N CYS A 89 -12.38 -3.85 -27.81
CA CYS A 89 -12.74 -3.28 -29.10
C CYS A 89 -12.60 -4.31 -30.25
N ILE A 90 -11.57 -5.16 -30.24
CA ILE A 90 -11.36 -6.22 -31.23
C ILE A 90 -12.48 -7.27 -31.16
N ASP A 91 -12.86 -7.70 -29.95
CA ASP A 91 -14.03 -8.57 -29.74
C ASP A 91 -15.32 -7.98 -30.32
N ALA A 92 -15.47 -6.64 -30.31
CA ALA A 92 -16.68 -5.97 -30.83
C ALA A 92 -16.81 -6.11 -32.35
N VAL A 93 -15.71 -6.34 -33.06
CA VAL A 93 -15.67 -6.57 -34.51
C VAL A 93 -16.01 -8.03 -34.86
N ILE A 94 -15.79 -8.97 -33.93
CA ILE A 94 -15.90 -10.42 -34.20
C ILE A 94 -17.28 -11.00 -33.81
N ILE A 95 -18.03 -10.35 -32.92
CA ILE A 95 -19.35 -10.82 -32.46
C ILE A 95 -20.44 -10.56 -33.52
N LYS A 96 -20.97 -11.65 -34.10
CA LYS A 96 -22.06 -11.63 -35.09
C LYS A 96 -23.48 -11.44 -34.50
N ASP A 97 -23.61 -11.21 -33.19
CA ASP A 97 -24.89 -10.87 -32.56
C ASP A 97 -25.06 -9.35 -32.40
N PRO A 98 -26.02 -8.71 -33.09
CA PRO A 98 -26.24 -7.26 -33.02
C PRO A 98 -26.60 -6.77 -31.61
N GLU A 99 -27.32 -7.55 -30.80
CA GLU A 99 -27.73 -7.11 -29.46
C GLU A 99 -26.54 -7.06 -28.50
N GLN A 100 -25.69 -8.10 -28.49
CA GLN A 100 -24.48 -8.10 -27.67
C GLN A 100 -23.45 -7.05 -28.13
N SER A 101 -23.32 -6.79 -29.43
CA SER A 101 -22.47 -5.73 -29.96
C SER A 101 -22.96 -4.33 -29.57
N MET A 102 -24.27 -4.04 -29.64
CA MET A 102 -24.84 -2.77 -29.16
C MET A 102 -24.64 -2.59 -27.64
N ASN A 103 -24.83 -3.65 -26.85
CA ASN A 103 -24.60 -3.60 -25.40
C ASN A 103 -23.11 -3.34 -25.05
N ARG A 104 -22.17 -3.84 -25.87
CA ARG A 104 -20.73 -3.58 -25.72
C ARG A 104 -20.37 -2.12 -26.08
N LEU A 105 -20.91 -1.58 -27.17
CA LEU A 105 -20.76 -0.15 -27.54
C LEU A 105 -21.30 0.77 -26.44
N LEU A 106 -22.49 0.49 -25.90
CA LEU A 106 -23.02 1.19 -24.73
C LEU A 106 -22.07 1.13 -23.52
N GLY A 107 -21.43 -0.02 -23.28
CA GLY A 107 -20.41 -0.17 -22.24
C GLY A 107 -19.22 0.79 -22.40
N VAL A 108 -18.66 0.88 -23.62
CA VAL A 108 -17.55 1.80 -23.94
C VAL A 108 -17.98 3.25 -23.79
N LEU A 109 -19.14 3.62 -24.35
CA LEU A 109 -19.78 4.94 -24.21
C LEU A 109 -19.88 5.36 -22.73
N ILE A 110 -20.41 4.48 -21.89
CA ILE A 110 -20.59 4.72 -20.44
C ILE A 110 -19.24 4.92 -19.74
N ILE A 111 -18.19 4.20 -20.13
CA ILE A 111 -16.86 4.34 -19.53
C ILE A 111 -16.24 5.68 -19.90
N LYS A 112 -16.19 6.02 -21.20
CA LYS A 112 -15.65 7.29 -21.70
C LYS A 112 -16.36 8.49 -21.07
N SER A 113 -17.70 8.51 -21.15
CA SER A 113 -18.52 9.59 -20.57
C SER A 113 -18.28 9.74 -19.06
N ALA A 114 -18.18 8.63 -18.31
CA ALA A 114 -17.93 8.70 -16.87
C ALA A 114 -16.52 9.18 -16.50
N GLN A 115 -15.52 8.97 -17.36
CA GLN A 115 -14.15 9.44 -17.16
C GLN A 115 -14.07 10.95 -17.44
N ASP A 116 -14.57 11.39 -18.59
CA ASP A 116 -14.67 12.81 -18.98
C ASP A 116 -15.44 13.64 -17.95
N LEU A 117 -16.61 13.15 -17.52
CA LEU A 117 -17.40 13.79 -16.47
C LEU A 117 -16.63 13.90 -15.16
N LEU A 118 -15.88 12.87 -14.75
CA LEU A 118 -15.13 12.91 -13.50
C LEU A 118 -13.93 13.86 -13.55
N GLU A 119 -13.29 14.00 -14.71
CA GLU A 119 -12.18 14.93 -14.96
C GLU A 119 -12.66 16.38 -14.91
N LYS A 120 -13.85 16.67 -15.46
CA LYS A 120 -14.48 18.00 -15.41
C LYS A 120 -15.13 18.32 -14.05
N LYS A 121 -15.88 17.38 -13.46
CA LYS A 121 -16.76 17.65 -12.31
C LYS A 121 -17.15 16.39 -11.52
N ILE A 122 -16.78 16.35 -10.23
CA ILE A 122 -17.07 15.21 -9.34
C ILE A 122 -18.59 14.93 -9.21
N TYR A 123 -19.43 15.96 -9.25
CA TYR A 123 -20.89 15.86 -9.15
C TYR A 123 -21.57 16.61 -10.31
N PRO A 124 -21.75 15.96 -11.47
CA PRO A 124 -22.47 16.55 -12.59
C PRO A 124 -23.99 16.56 -12.38
N ASN A 125 -24.64 17.55 -12.97
CA ASN A 125 -26.09 17.71 -13.08
C ASN A 125 -26.65 16.90 -14.26
N TYR A 126 -27.97 16.94 -14.47
CA TYR A 126 -28.63 16.16 -15.52
C TYR A 126 -28.11 16.49 -16.93
N ASP A 127 -27.98 17.78 -17.24
CA ASP A 127 -27.61 18.25 -18.58
C ASP A 127 -26.16 17.87 -18.92
N GLU A 128 -25.23 18.01 -17.97
CA GLU A 128 -23.84 17.57 -18.11
C GLU A 128 -23.74 16.05 -18.37
N PHE A 129 -24.55 15.25 -17.67
CA PHE A 129 -24.65 13.80 -17.89
C PHE A 129 -25.13 13.47 -19.32
N LYS A 130 -26.08 14.23 -19.84
CA LYS A 130 -26.67 14.05 -21.17
C LYS A 130 -25.74 14.53 -22.27
N GLU A 131 -25.11 15.70 -22.12
CA GLU A 131 -24.18 16.30 -23.06
C GLU A 131 -22.95 15.39 -23.28
N SER A 132 -22.35 14.87 -22.20
CA SER A 132 -21.21 13.94 -22.30
C SER A 132 -21.63 12.64 -23.00
N ALA A 133 -22.80 12.08 -22.66
CA ALA A 133 -23.33 10.89 -23.33
C ALA A 133 -23.67 11.14 -24.82
N GLU A 134 -24.16 12.32 -25.18
CA GLU A 134 -24.43 12.72 -26.57
C GLU A 134 -23.13 12.84 -27.36
N PHE A 135 -22.14 13.54 -26.81
CA PHE A 135 -20.81 13.70 -27.40
C PHE A 135 -20.19 12.35 -27.74
N PHE A 136 -20.07 11.45 -26.75
CA PHE A 136 -19.43 10.14 -26.97
C PHE A 136 -20.27 9.18 -27.80
N LEU A 137 -21.60 9.32 -27.85
CA LEU A 137 -22.43 8.50 -28.74
C LEU A 137 -22.26 8.95 -30.20
N ARG A 138 -22.21 10.26 -30.46
CA ARG A 138 -21.85 10.82 -31.77
C ARG A 138 -20.43 10.46 -32.19
N GLU A 139 -19.46 10.49 -31.27
CA GLU A 139 -18.08 10.05 -31.52
C GLU A 139 -18.01 8.56 -31.89
N SER A 140 -18.83 7.71 -31.25
CA SER A 140 -18.80 6.25 -31.45
C SER A 140 -19.60 5.79 -32.67
N ASP A 141 -20.79 6.35 -32.89
CA ASP A 141 -21.68 6.01 -34.00
C ASP A 141 -22.65 7.17 -34.29
N ASN A 142 -22.19 8.13 -35.12
CA ASN A 142 -22.99 9.28 -35.52
C ASN A 142 -24.18 8.90 -36.42
N GLU A 143 -24.11 7.78 -37.17
CA GLU A 143 -25.22 7.33 -38.02
C GLU A 143 -26.37 6.83 -37.12
N PHE A 144 -26.08 5.93 -36.19
CA PHE A 144 -27.06 5.49 -35.19
C PHE A 144 -27.62 6.66 -34.39
N PHE A 145 -26.77 7.58 -33.92
CA PHE A 145 -27.25 8.79 -33.23
C PHE A 145 -28.26 9.56 -34.10
N SER A 146 -27.95 9.76 -35.38
CA SER A 146 -28.81 10.48 -36.33
C SER A 146 -30.16 9.77 -36.53
N THR A 147 -30.21 8.42 -36.50
CA THR A 147 -31.48 7.67 -36.57
C THR A 147 -32.36 7.84 -35.33
N LEU A 148 -31.81 8.20 -34.17
CA LEU A 148 -32.60 8.43 -32.97
C LEU A 148 -33.46 9.69 -33.10
N GLY A 149 -32.88 10.80 -33.56
CA GLY A 149 -33.57 12.10 -33.66
C GLY A 149 -34.29 12.46 -32.36
N SER A 150 -35.61 12.67 -32.41
CA SER A 150 -36.45 12.95 -31.23
C SER A 150 -36.51 11.81 -30.20
N LYS A 151 -36.10 10.58 -30.56
CA LYS A 151 -36.02 9.43 -29.66
C LYS A 151 -34.72 9.40 -28.83
N TRP A 152 -33.82 10.37 -29.01
CA TRP A 152 -32.61 10.49 -28.19
C TRP A 152 -32.93 10.58 -26.69
N GLU A 153 -33.86 11.45 -26.27
CA GLU A 153 -34.18 11.62 -24.84
C GLU A 153 -34.75 10.35 -24.20
N PRO A 154 -35.77 9.67 -24.78
CA PRO A 154 -36.22 8.37 -24.28
C PRO A 154 -35.13 7.29 -24.27
N TYR A 155 -34.21 7.30 -25.25
CA TYR A 155 -33.11 6.33 -25.31
C TYR A 155 -32.09 6.57 -24.19
N PHE A 156 -31.65 7.81 -24.00
CA PHE A 156 -30.72 8.20 -22.94
C PHE A 156 -31.26 7.81 -21.56
N GLU A 157 -32.52 8.18 -21.26
CA GLU A 157 -33.18 7.84 -19.98
C GLU A 157 -33.27 6.33 -19.75
N LYS A 158 -33.69 5.57 -20.77
CA LYS A 158 -33.94 4.14 -20.65
C LYS A 158 -32.65 3.30 -20.62
N LYS A 159 -31.64 3.67 -21.40
CA LYS A 159 -30.45 2.83 -21.66
C LYS A 159 -29.16 3.36 -21.03
N ILE A 160 -28.96 4.68 -20.94
CA ILE A 160 -27.66 5.27 -20.55
C ILE A 160 -27.65 5.83 -19.14
N ARG A 161 -28.66 6.62 -18.74
CA ARG A 161 -28.66 7.43 -17.50
C ARG A 161 -28.31 6.62 -16.24
N LYS A 162 -28.99 5.49 -16.03
CA LYS A 162 -28.79 4.63 -14.84
C LYS A 162 -27.41 3.94 -14.84
N PRO A 163 -26.97 3.25 -15.90
CA PRO A 163 -25.61 2.71 -16.00
C PRO A 163 -24.51 3.77 -15.85
N LEU A 164 -24.62 4.91 -16.51
CA LEU A 164 -23.64 6.01 -16.43
C LEU A 164 -23.55 6.56 -15.00
N SER A 165 -24.68 6.77 -14.34
CA SER A 165 -24.73 7.16 -12.92
C SER A 165 -24.08 6.11 -11.99
N LYS A 166 -24.25 4.82 -12.28
CA LYS A 166 -23.62 3.72 -11.53
C LYS A 166 -22.09 3.71 -11.75
N ARG A 167 -21.62 3.88 -12.99
CA ARG A 167 -20.19 3.94 -13.33
C ARG A 167 -19.51 5.13 -12.67
N LEU A 168 -20.08 6.33 -12.78
CA LEU A 168 -19.53 7.54 -12.14
C LEU A 168 -19.50 7.41 -10.60
N ARG A 169 -20.52 6.81 -9.98
CA ARG A 169 -20.50 6.50 -8.53
C ARG A 169 -19.35 5.56 -8.17
N SER A 170 -19.09 4.54 -8.98
CA SER A 170 -17.97 3.62 -8.78
C SER A 170 -16.62 4.33 -8.90
N LEU A 171 -16.42 5.15 -9.95
CA LEU A 171 -15.18 5.90 -10.13
C LEU A 171 -14.93 6.90 -8.98
N ARG A 172 -15.97 7.59 -8.48
CA ARG A 172 -15.87 8.41 -7.25
C ARG A 172 -15.45 7.60 -6.03
N GLY A 173 -15.93 6.36 -5.90
CA GLY A 173 -15.51 5.45 -4.82
C GLY A 173 -14.01 5.13 -4.89
N THR A 174 -13.52 4.77 -6.07
CA THR A 174 -12.09 4.55 -6.34
C THR A 174 -11.26 5.81 -6.07
N LEU A 175 -11.73 6.97 -6.53
CA LEU A 175 -11.07 8.26 -6.29
C LEU A 175 -10.98 8.57 -4.80
N CYS A 176 -12.08 8.42 -4.06
CA CYS A 176 -12.13 8.62 -2.61
C CYS A 176 -11.17 7.67 -1.86
N ALA A 177 -11.02 6.42 -2.31
CA ALA A 177 -10.03 5.50 -1.76
C ALA A 177 -8.60 6.00 -2.01
N ARG A 178 -8.26 6.41 -3.25
CA ARG A 178 -6.93 6.97 -3.59
C ARG A 178 -6.61 8.23 -2.77
N VAL A 179 -7.56 9.15 -2.62
CA VAL A 179 -7.41 10.35 -1.79
C VAL A 179 -7.11 9.99 -0.33
N LYS A 180 -7.86 9.03 0.25
CA LYS A 180 -7.60 8.56 1.62
C LYS A 180 -6.21 7.96 1.75
N THR A 181 -5.81 7.09 0.83
CA THR A 181 -4.46 6.48 0.84
C THR A 181 -3.38 7.54 0.78
N ALA A 182 -3.45 8.49 -0.17
CA ALA A 182 -2.46 9.56 -0.30
C ALA A 182 -2.39 10.49 0.93
N ILE A 183 -3.52 10.75 1.60
CA ILE A 183 -3.55 11.47 2.88
C ILE A 183 -2.83 10.65 3.97
N PHE A 184 -3.15 9.36 4.12
CA PHE A 184 -2.50 8.51 5.12
C PHE A 184 -1.00 8.32 4.85
N GLU A 185 -0.56 8.22 3.60
CA GLU A 185 0.87 8.16 3.26
C GLU A 185 1.64 9.39 3.75
N ASN A 186 1.06 10.59 3.64
CA ASN A 186 1.72 11.84 4.06
C ASN A 186 1.55 12.18 5.56
N PHE A 187 0.51 11.64 6.23
CA PHE A 187 0.15 12.03 7.60
C PHE A 187 -0.01 10.86 8.59
N SER A 188 0.39 9.63 8.23
CA SER A 188 0.24 8.42 9.06
C SER A 188 0.85 8.52 10.45
N ASN A 189 1.97 9.25 10.59
CA ASN A 189 2.67 9.50 11.84
C ASN A 189 1.98 10.54 12.75
N ILE A 190 1.09 11.39 12.22
CA ILE A 190 0.40 12.45 12.96
C ILE A 190 -1.07 12.08 13.21
N LEU A 191 -1.72 11.37 12.28
CA LEU A 191 -3.11 10.96 12.42
C LEU A 191 -3.28 9.87 13.49
N PRO A 192 -4.16 10.05 14.49
CA PRO A 192 -4.47 9.01 15.45
C PRO A 192 -5.14 7.81 14.75
N PRO A 193 -4.92 6.56 15.20
CA PRO A 193 -5.54 5.39 14.60
C PRO A 193 -7.08 5.46 14.54
N ILE A 194 -7.65 4.86 13.49
CA ILE A 194 -9.09 4.74 13.25
C ILE A 194 -9.36 3.46 12.44
N SER A 195 -10.42 2.73 12.77
CA SER A 195 -10.77 1.47 12.11
C SER A 195 -11.98 1.62 11.18
N ASN A 196 -12.14 0.70 10.23
CA ASN A 196 -13.31 0.62 9.36
C ASN A 196 -14.61 0.20 10.09
N ILE A 197 -14.52 -0.25 11.35
CA ILE A 197 -15.66 -0.65 12.21
C ILE A 197 -16.00 0.45 13.24
N THR A 198 -15.22 1.54 13.29
CA THR A 198 -15.40 2.65 14.24
C THR A 198 -16.80 3.29 14.10
N LYS A 199 -17.51 3.48 15.22
CA LYS A 199 -18.89 3.99 15.21
C LYS A 199 -18.95 5.47 14.79
N VAL A 200 -20.07 5.92 14.23
CA VAL A 200 -20.25 7.32 13.78
C VAL A 200 -19.95 8.36 14.88
N SER A 201 -20.32 8.06 16.13
CA SER A 201 -19.99 8.88 17.31
C SER A 201 -18.49 8.94 17.59
N GLU A 202 -17.80 7.80 17.52
CA GLU A 202 -16.34 7.71 17.69
C GLU A 202 -15.61 8.43 16.56
N ILE A 203 -16.09 8.36 15.32
CA ILE A 203 -15.57 9.14 14.17
C ILE A 203 -15.72 10.65 14.44
N ALA A 204 -16.86 11.09 14.99
CA ALA A 204 -17.08 12.50 15.32
C ALA A 204 -16.12 12.99 16.41
N THR A 205 -15.85 12.17 17.44
CA THR A 205 -14.84 12.46 18.47
C THR A 205 -13.42 12.44 17.90
N TRP A 206 -13.10 11.48 17.02
CA TRP A 206 -11.81 11.39 16.35
C TRP A 206 -11.50 12.64 15.53
N LYS A 207 -12.48 13.15 14.76
CA LYS A 207 -12.36 14.40 13.96
C LYS A 207 -12.09 15.64 14.82
N LYS A 208 -12.48 15.64 16.10
CA LYS A 208 -12.26 16.76 17.04
C LYS A 208 -10.89 16.71 17.74
N LYS A 209 -10.08 15.66 17.53
CA LYS A 209 -8.74 15.58 18.13
C LYS A 209 -7.82 16.64 17.52
N LEU A 210 -7.05 17.32 18.37
CA LEU A 210 -6.10 18.37 17.97
C LEU A 210 -5.17 17.91 16.83
N ALA A 211 -4.63 16.68 16.92
CA ALA A 211 -3.79 16.10 15.88
C ALA A 211 -4.46 16.03 14.49
N VAL A 212 -5.77 15.76 14.41
CA VAL A 212 -6.53 15.74 13.15
C VAL A 212 -6.75 17.15 12.62
N SER A 213 -6.99 18.12 13.51
CA SER A 213 -7.06 19.55 13.14
C SER A 213 -5.72 20.06 12.60
N ASN A 214 -4.61 19.69 13.24
CA ASN A 214 -3.27 20.07 12.81
C ASN A 214 -2.91 19.46 11.45
N CYS A 215 -3.25 18.19 11.20
CA CYS A 215 -3.13 17.60 9.85
C CYS A 215 -3.92 18.36 8.80
N PHE A 216 -5.13 18.84 9.13
CA PHE A 216 -5.95 19.61 8.19
C PHE A 216 -5.31 20.96 7.84
N CYS A 217 -4.78 21.69 8.83
CA CYS A 217 -4.02 22.91 8.56
C CYS A 217 -2.77 22.64 7.71
N LYS A 218 -2.02 21.58 8.07
CA LYS A 218 -0.77 21.20 7.41
C LYS A 218 -0.93 20.78 5.95
N LEU A 219 -2.14 20.47 5.47
CA LEU A 219 -2.41 20.29 4.03
C LEU A 219 -1.95 21.48 3.19
N PHE A 220 -2.08 22.70 3.72
CA PHE A 220 -1.80 23.95 3.01
C PHE A 220 -0.39 24.50 3.28
N GLU A 221 0.37 23.86 4.18
CA GLU A 221 1.76 24.21 4.46
C GLU A 221 2.69 23.71 3.36
N LYS A 222 3.81 24.42 3.16
CA LYS A 222 4.91 23.99 2.29
C LYS A 222 5.61 22.76 2.85
N ILE A 223 6.21 21.97 1.96
CA ILE A 223 7.06 20.83 2.33
C ILE A 223 8.49 21.35 2.50
N GLU A 224 9.13 21.01 3.63
CA GLU A 224 10.50 21.46 3.94
C GLU A 224 11.54 21.02 2.90
N ASP A 225 11.36 19.82 2.33
CA ASP A 225 12.22 19.25 1.27
C ASP A 225 11.86 19.69 -0.17
N ASP A 226 10.76 20.42 -0.37
CA ASP A 226 10.29 20.88 -1.69
C ASP A 226 9.59 22.24 -1.56
N GLU A 227 10.38 23.32 -1.61
CA GLU A 227 9.92 24.69 -1.36
C GLU A 227 8.79 25.18 -2.28
N ASN A 228 8.51 24.49 -3.39
CA ASN A 228 7.49 24.87 -4.37
C ASN A 228 6.17 24.08 -4.22
N ASP A 229 6.15 23.01 -3.42
CA ASP A 229 4.97 22.19 -3.19
C ASP A 229 4.40 22.32 -1.77
N THR A 230 3.09 22.09 -1.68
CA THR A 230 2.37 21.89 -0.42
C THR A 230 2.02 20.41 -0.28
N TYR A 231 1.67 19.97 0.94
CA TYR A 231 1.12 18.62 1.13
C TYR A 231 -0.12 18.37 0.26
N MET A 232 -0.96 19.40 0.04
CA MET A 232 -2.11 19.31 -0.86
C MET A 232 -1.71 19.12 -2.33
N THR A 233 -0.74 19.85 -2.86
CA THR A 233 -0.30 19.66 -4.27
C THR A 233 0.38 18.30 -4.46
N LYS A 234 1.16 17.83 -3.48
CA LYS A 234 1.72 16.47 -3.46
C LYS A 234 0.63 15.38 -3.47
N ILE A 235 -0.41 15.52 -2.63
CA ILE A 235 -1.56 14.60 -2.63
C ILE A 235 -2.30 14.64 -3.97
N ILE A 236 -2.53 15.82 -4.55
CA ILE A 236 -3.18 15.94 -5.87
C ILE A 236 -2.35 15.22 -6.95
N LYS A 237 -1.01 15.39 -6.98
CA LYS A 237 -0.12 14.71 -7.93
C LYS A 237 -0.17 13.17 -7.79
N ASN A 238 -0.28 12.64 -6.57
CA ASN A 238 -0.42 11.20 -6.33
C ASN A 238 -1.80 10.64 -6.75
N VAL A 239 -2.86 11.42 -6.55
CA VAL A 239 -4.25 11.01 -6.87
C VAL A 239 -4.57 11.19 -8.36
N TRP A 240 -4.03 12.22 -9.01
CA TRP A 240 -4.10 12.48 -10.44
C TRP A 240 -2.68 12.58 -11.03
N PRO A 241 -2.00 11.44 -11.24
CA PRO A 241 -0.76 11.44 -12.00
C PRO A 241 -1.07 11.93 -13.42
N LYS A 242 -0.28 12.89 -13.91
CA LYS A 242 -0.37 13.33 -15.30
C LYS A 242 -0.22 12.10 -16.21
N LYS A 243 -1.05 11.97 -17.25
CA LYS A 243 -0.79 10.99 -18.32
C LYS A 243 0.63 11.22 -18.82
N LYS A 244 1.51 10.23 -18.63
CA LYS A 244 2.79 10.23 -19.32
C LYS A 244 2.48 10.14 -20.80
N ASN A 245 2.96 11.08 -21.60
CA ASN A 245 2.95 10.90 -23.05
C ASN A 245 3.83 9.68 -23.33
N ILE A 246 3.22 8.58 -23.75
CA ILE A 246 3.95 7.43 -24.27
C ILE A 246 4.69 7.96 -25.50
N PRO A 247 6.04 7.97 -25.53
CA PRO A 247 6.75 8.37 -26.73
C PRO A 247 6.36 7.38 -27.83
N ASN A 248 5.91 7.91 -28.98
CA ASN A 248 5.41 7.09 -30.09
C ASN A 248 6.40 5.97 -30.39
N LEU A 249 5.99 4.72 -30.12
CA LEU A 249 6.79 3.56 -30.48
C LEU A 249 6.79 3.50 -32.01
N GLN A 250 7.92 3.86 -32.62
CA GLN A 250 8.12 3.63 -34.04
C GLN A 250 8.23 2.12 -34.25
N ILE A 251 7.14 1.52 -34.72
CA ILE A 251 7.15 0.14 -35.20
C ILE A 251 7.93 0.14 -36.51
N ALA A 252 9.03 -0.61 -36.53
CA ALA A 252 9.88 -0.85 -37.70
C ALA A 252 9.44 -2.13 -38.42
#